data_AF-A0A522S0L6-F1
#
_entry.id   AF-A0A522S0L6-F1
#
_cell.length_a   1.000
_cell.length_b   1.000
_cell.length_c   1.000
_cell.angle_alpha   90.00
_cell.angle_beta   90.00
_cell.angle_gamma   90.00
#
_symmetry.space_group_name_H-M   'P 1'
#
loop_
_entity.id
_entity.type
_entity.pdbx_description
1 polymer ?
#
loop_
_entity_poly.entity_id
_entity_poly.type
_entity_poly.pdbx_seq_one_letter_code
_entity_poly.pdbx_strand_id
1 'polypeptide(L)'
;MKSTKRGVVLGALAMAICSAFSSPTALANPQRTFPVVFGQPIVLNAGDSAVISMVLTSGDPNEDGEGEGVFMTGSGGAGAASCTTQLLSFNTPVVLDCGPVPAGEQWTLMSGPIGGLDGDEVLAGTAQVNTPNAVRKSQSEVDALEKEAHSDDLLAQMYESLNFVCQSGPATQVLCLITHQNYQRLAGLFRANAYMLAAIAADPPDANFTQIVQPVSQYYPPMVFPSEIPQNVANDINALYMNYQLQTGLAFAAYTSLNRASGALQAGMTDWQKAQVAAAAKYSYQLGEVLKLEPSLTATLQKDLASAGITVPTATPSQAYDADLQILTGGLPSTEQTLLTTIGLNSSDIQQITNVSFVQNATEVAGLLNTSDGSAAWANSGRNSDILTAASALRQFAVDNGYSPIDCSKATPSASVIWPPNHKMVPVDINGIVAADGSALTVAITAIQQNEPLGPQEIDGSGIGTPTAEVRAERDGDGNGRIYQIGFSATDTSGGTCTGSVLVSVPHDQHHPAVDDGQRYNSTGQ
;
A
#
# COMPACT_ATOMS: atom_id res chain seq x y z
N MET A 1 -36.01 -30.78 -23.48
CA MET A 1 -36.07 -31.84 -22.43
C MET A 1 -35.44 -33.10 -22.98
N LYS A 2 -34.62 -33.91 -22.31
CA LYS A 2 -33.84 -33.85 -21.06
C LYS A 2 -33.03 -35.17 -21.07
N SER A 3 -31.72 -35.10 -20.79
CA SER A 3 -30.82 -36.16 -20.26
C SER A 3 -30.74 -37.52 -21.01
N THR A 4 -29.61 -38.24 -21.07
CA THR A 4 -28.87 -38.74 -19.89
C THR A 4 -27.54 -39.42 -20.30
N LYS A 5 -26.53 -39.28 -19.42
CA LYS A 5 -25.48 -40.27 -19.02
C LYS A 5 -24.42 -40.68 -20.06
N ARG A 6 -23.15 -41.01 -19.75
CA ARG A 6 -22.18 -40.94 -18.62
C ARG A 6 -20.95 -41.74 -19.14
N GLY A 7 -19.71 -41.42 -18.71
CA GLY A 7 -18.54 -42.33 -18.83
C GLY A 7 -17.31 -41.69 -19.51
N VAL A 8 -16.38 -41.00 -18.82
CA VAL A 8 -15.24 -41.52 -17.99
C VAL A 8 -14.12 -42.06 -18.92
N VAL A 9 -12.90 -41.50 -18.99
CA VAL A 9 -11.73 -41.83 -18.14
C VAL A 9 -10.47 -41.01 -18.52
N LEU A 10 -9.86 -40.42 -17.48
CA LEU A 10 -8.44 -40.18 -17.13
C LEU A 10 -7.44 -39.39 -18.00
N GLY A 11 -6.76 -38.46 -17.31
CA GLY A 11 -5.34 -38.18 -17.54
C GLY A 11 -4.74 -36.96 -16.83
N ALA A 12 -4.65 -36.96 -15.48
CA ALA A 12 -3.58 -36.35 -14.64
C ALA A 12 -3.31 -34.81 -14.69
N LEU A 13 -2.92 -34.07 -13.64
CA LEU A 13 -2.74 -34.22 -12.18
C LEU A 13 -2.28 -32.82 -11.68
N ALA A 14 -2.98 -32.18 -10.74
CA ALA A 14 -2.55 -31.67 -9.41
C ALA A 14 -1.13 -31.06 -9.33
N MET A 15 -0.84 -29.86 -8.79
CA MET A 15 -0.98 -29.26 -7.45
C MET A 15 -0.39 -27.83 -7.59
N ALA A 16 -0.59 -26.77 -6.81
CA ALA A 16 -0.86 -26.63 -5.37
C ALA A 16 -1.45 -25.23 -5.09
N ILE A 17 -2.58 -25.17 -4.40
CA ILE A 17 -3.04 -23.99 -3.66
C ILE A 17 -3.44 -24.53 -2.28
N CYS A 18 -3.00 -23.86 -1.21
CA CYS A 18 -3.20 -24.19 0.21
C CYS A 18 -2.37 -25.35 0.79
N SER A 19 -1.13 -25.05 1.20
CA SER A 19 -0.57 -25.51 2.49
C SER A 19 0.81 -24.87 2.74
N ALA A 20 0.90 -23.90 3.66
CA ALA A 20 2.12 -23.65 4.44
C ALA A 20 1.85 -22.66 5.59
N PHE A 21 1.36 -23.20 6.71
CA PHE A 21 1.73 -22.68 8.04
C PHE A 21 2.53 -23.79 8.73
N SER A 22 3.85 -23.60 8.83
CA SER A 22 4.73 -24.20 9.83
C SER A 22 6.10 -23.51 9.77
N SER A 23 6.47 -22.87 10.87
CA SER A 23 7.67 -22.05 11.21
C SER A 23 9.01 -22.80 11.07
N PRO A 24 10.20 -22.23 11.44
CA PRO A 24 10.70 -20.86 11.51
C PRO A 24 12.03 -20.64 10.71
N THR A 25 12.42 -19.36 10.53
CA THR A 25 13.78 -18.86 10.20
C THR A 25 14.53 -19.45 8.99
N ALA A 26 14.36 -18.81 7.84
CA ALA A 26 15.46 -18.34 6.99
C ALA A 26 14.90 -17.16 6.17
N LEU A 27 15.57 -16.01 6.17
CA LEU A 27 15.26 -14.90 5.27
C LEU A 27 15.42 -15.42 3.83
N ALA A 28 14.30 -15.77 3.19
CA ALA A 28 14.29 -16.24 1.82
C ALA A 28 14.61 -15.06 0.89
N ASN A 29 15.47 -15.31 -0.10
CA ASN A 29 15.80 -14.38 -1.17
C ASN A 29 14.50 -14.10 -1.98
N PRO A 30 13.96 -12.88 -2.03
CA PRO A 30 12.68 -12.63 -2.66
C PRO A 30 12.85 -12.55 -4.18
N GLN A 31 12.24 -13.48 -4.90
CA GLN A 31 12.13 -13.49 -6.36
C GLN A 31 10.83 -12.79 -6.78
N ARG A 32 10.91 -11.79 -7.66
CA ARG A 32 9.75 -11.16 -8.32
C ARG A 32 9.70 -11.57 -9.79
N THR A 33 8.52 -11.87 -10.31
CA THR A 33 8.33 -12.25 -11.71
C THR A 33 7.54 -11.17 -12.44
N PHE A 34 8.08 -10.62 -13.53
CA PHE A 34 7.42 -9.58 -14.34
C PHE A 34 7.28 -10.02 -15.80
N PRO A 35 6.22 -9.60 -16.51
CA PRO A 35 6.17 -9.74 -17.96
C PRO A 35 7.23 -8.85 -18.63
N VAL A 36 7.85 -9.37 -19.69
CA VAL A 36 8.83 -8.64 -20.50
C VAL A 36 8.22 -8.39 -21.86
N VAL A 37 8.12 -7.11 -22.22
CA VAL A 37 7.77 -6.63 -23.56
C VAL A 37 8.90 -5.72 -24.01
N PHE A 38 9.29 -5.86 -25.27
CA PHE A 38 10.37 -5.08 -25.87
C PHE A 38 10.14 -3.57 -25.66
N GLY A 39 11.15 -2.86 -25.12
CA GLY A 39 11.09 -1.43 -24.79
C GLY A 39 10.79 -1.07 -23.32
N GLN A 40 10.48 -2.05 -22.47
CA GLN A 40 10.32 -1.82 -21.02
C GLN A 40 11.67 -1.89 -20.29
N PRO A 41 12.04 -0.88 -19.47
CA PRO A 41 13.33 -0.88 -18.79
C PRO A 41 13.33 -1.88 -17.62
N ILE A 42 14.01 -3.01 -17.78
CA ILE A 42 14.39 -3.86 -16.65
C ILE A 42 15.71 -3.35 -16.11
N VAL A 43 15.69 -2.87 -14.86
CA VAL A 43 16.85 -2.30 -14.18
C VAL A 43 17.22 -3.17 -12.99
N LEU A 44 18.44 -3.69 -12.98
CA LEU A 44 19.03 -4.43 -11.86
C LEU A 44 20.04 -3.54 -11.15
N ASN A 45 19.93 -3.43 -9.83
CA ASN A 45 20.86 -2.68 -9.01
C ASN A 45 21.93 -3.60 -8.45
N ALA A 46 23.03 -3.02 -7.95
CA ALA A 46 24.09 -3.74 -7.24
C ALA A 46 23.53 -4.75 -6.22
N GLY A 47 23.92 -6.02 -6.38
CA GLY A 47 23.49 -7.15 -5.56
C GLY A 47 22.29 -7.93 -6.11
N ASP A 48 21.47 -7.34 -6.99
CA ASP A 48 20.35 -8.04 -7.63
C ASP A 48 20.87 -9.14 -8.57
N SER A 49 20.15 -10.25 -8.70
CA SER A 49 20.38 -11.24 -9.75
C SER A 49 19.08 -11.45 -10.52
N ALA A 50 19.13 -11.85 -11.79
CA ALA A 50 17.92 -12.06 -12.57
C ALA A 50 18.01 -13.25 -13.52
N VAL A 51 16.92 -13.97 -13.66
CA VAL A 51 16.72 -15.00 -14.68
C VAL A 51 15.62 -14.51 -15.62
N ILE A 52 15.96 -14.22 -16.87
CA ILE A 52 15.03 -13.69 -17.86
C ILE A 52 14.75 -14.78 -18.90
N SER A 53 13.50 -15.20 -19.01
CA SER A 53 13.03 -16.18 -20.00
C SER A 53 12.27 -15.49 -21.11
N MET A 54 12.71 -15.61 -22.36
CA MET A 54 12.12 -14.91 -23.51
C MET A 54 11.83 -15.86 -24.65
N VAL A 55 10.82 -15.54 -25.45
CA VAL A 55 10.48 -16.22 -26.70
C VAL A 55 10.36 -15.17 -27.79
N LEU A 56 11.09 -15.36 -28.89
CA LEU A 56 10.95 -14.57 -30.10
C LEU A 56 9.88 -15.17 -31.01
N THR A 57 8.95 -14.33 -31.44
CA THR A 57 7.91 -14.69 -32.41
C THR A 57 7.95 -13.70 -33.58
N SER A 58 7.99 -14.21 -34.82
CA SER A 58 7.93 -13.41 -36.06
C SER A 58 6.80 -13.93 -36.96
N GLY A 59 6.20 -13.03 -37.74
CA GLY A 59 5.22 -13.34 -38.78
C GLY A 59 5.85 -13.71 -40.12
N ASP A 60 7.14 -13.41 -40.32
CA ASP A 60 7.87 -13.67 -41.57
C ASP A 60 8.40 -15.12 -41.62
N PRO A 61 8.00 -15.93 -42.61
CA PRO A 61 8.54 -17.27 -42.82
C PRO A 61 9.99 -17.32 -43.35
N ASN A 62 10.62 -16.19 -43.71
CA ASN A 62 11.99 -16.14 -44.23
C ASN A 62 13.05 -15.66 -43.24
N GLU A 63 12.65 -15.29 -42.03
CA GLU A 63 13.58 -14.90 -40.98
C GLU A 63 13.99 -16.17 -40.19
N ASP A 64 15.29 -16.40 -39.97
CA ASP A 64 15.82 -17.65 -39.36
C ASP A 64 16.58 -17.46 -38.04
N GLY A 65 16.49 -16.27 -37.42
CA GLY A 65 17.01 -16.00 -36.08
C GLY A 65 18.55 -15.93 -36.06
N GLU A 66 19.08 -14.94 -36.76
CA GLU A 66 20.49 -14.74 -37.14
C GLU A 66 21.44 -14.39 -35.97
N GLY A 67 21.39 -15.14 -34.86
CA GLY A 67 22.34 -15.02 -33.75
C GLY A 67 22.25 -13.72 -32.93
N GLU A 68 21.06 -13.13 -32.88
CA GLU A 68 20.76 -11.87 -32.21
C GLU A 68 21.07 -11.90 -30.72
N GLY A 69 21.84 -10.92 -30.25
CA GLY A 69 22.25 -10.82 -28.86
C GLY A 69 21.26 -10.03 -28.00
N VAL A 70 20.75 -10.68 -26.96
CA VAL A 70 20.07 -10.02 -25.84
C VAL A 70 21.08 -9.91 -24.69
N PHE A 71 21.29 -8.70 -24.17
CA PHE A 71 22.29 -8.49 -23.13
C PHE A 71 21.88 -7.42 -22.12
N MET A 72 22.32 -7.57 -20.87
CA MET A 72 22.23 -6.48 -19.90
C MET A 72 23.57 -5.75 -19.85
N THR A 73 23.56 -4.42 -19.92
CA THR A 73 24.79 -3.62 -19.81
C THR A 73 24.84 -2.86 -18.50
N GLY A 74 26.00 -2.90 -17.83
CA GLY A 74 26.30 -1.99 -16.74
C GLY A 74 26.40 -0.52 -17.16
N SER A 75 26.22 0.37 -16.19
CA SER A 75 26.23 1.84 -16.33
C SER A 75 27.54 2.45 -16.87
N GLY A 76 28.61 1.67 -17.03
CA GLY A 76 29.93 2.11 -17.50
C GLY A 76 30.14 2.18 -19.02
N GLY A 77 29.16 1.79 -19.83
CA GLY A 77 29.29 1.78 -21.29
C GLY A 77 30.17 0.65 -21.84
N ALA A 78 30.74 0.83 -23.04
CA ALA A 78 31.47 -0.23 -23.76
C ALA A 78 32.68 -0.75 -22.96
N GLY A 79 32.51 -1.92 -22.33
CA GLY A 79 33.49 -2.55 -21.42
C GLY A 79 32.95 -2.85 -20.02
N ALA A 80 31.73 -2.44 -19.69
CA ALA A 80 31.05 -2.78 -18.44
C ALA A 80 30.72 -4.28 -18.34
N ALA A 81 30.60 -4.78 -17.10
CA ALA A 81 30.13 -6.13 -16.85
C ALA A 81 28.74 -6.32 -17.48
N SER A 82 28.56 -7.46 -18.15
CA SER A 82 27.34 -7.80 -18.88
C SER A 82 27.07 -9.29 -18.81
N CYS A 83 25.79 -9.64 -18.85
CA CYS A 83 25.32 -10.98 -19.15
C CYS A 83 24.70 -10.94 -20.55
N THR A 84 24.94 -11.98 -21.35
CA THR A 84 24.48 -12.06 -22.74
C THR A 84 23.98 -13.46 -23.06
N THR A 85 22.94 -13.54 -23.89
CA THR A 85 22.46 -14.78 -24.50
C THR A 85 22.11 -14.52 -25.96
N GLN A 86 22.07 -15.57 -26.77
CA GLN A 86 21.72 -15.48 -28.19
C GLN A 86 20.40 -16.18 -28.47
N LEU A 87 19.57 -15.54 -29.29
CA LEU A 87 18.38 -16.16 -29.87
C LEU A 87 18.84 -17.01 -31.06
N LEU A 88 18.65 -18.32 -30.96
CA LEU A 88 19.10 -19.30 -31.98
C LEU A 88 17.96 -19.87 -32.83
N SER A 89 16.69 -19.64 -32.44
CA SER A 89 15.51 -20.10 -33.17
C SER A 89 14.21 -19.46 -32.65
N PHE A 90 13.21 -19.31 -33.52
CA PHE A 90 11.86 -18.86 -33.17
C PHE A 90 11.10 -19.88 -32.33
N ASN A 91 10.17 -19.40 -31.50
CA ASN A 91 9.32 -20.20 -30.62
C ASN A 91 10.08 -21.10 -29.62
N THR A 92 11.38 -20.94 -29.49
CA THR A 92 12.20 -21.64 -28.50
C THR A 92 12.49 -20.68 -27.34
N PRO A 93 12.10 -21.02 -26.10
CA PRO A 93 12.45 -20.23 -24.94
C PRO A 93 13.96 -20.15 -24.75
N VAL A 94 14.46 -18.94 -24.58
CA VAL A 94 15.87 -18.66 -24.22
C VAL A 94 15.92 -18.06 -22.82
N VAL A 95 16.91 -18.50 -22.04
CA VAL A 95 17.12 -18.04 -20.67
C VAL A 95 18.41 -17.22 -20.62
N LEU A 96 18.31 -16.01 -20.08
CA LEU A 96 19.42 -15.14 -19.72
C LEU A 96 19.54 -15.15 -18.18
N ASP A 97 20.58 -15.79 -17.66
CA ASP A 97 20.87 -15.84 -16.23
C ASP A 97 21.99 -14.84 -15.90
N CYS A 98 21.61 -13.78 -15.22
CA CYS A 98 22.48 -12.72 -14.74
C CYS A 98 22.68 -12.95 -13.24
N GLY A 99 23.88 -13.41 -12.87
CA GLY A 99 24.30 -13.48 -11.47
C GLY A 99 24.28 -12.10 -10.78
N PRO A 100 24.68 -12.02 -9.51
CA PRO A 100 24.60 -10.77 -8.74
C PRO A 100 25.32 -9.60 -9.43
N VAL A 101 24.63 -8.48 -9.60
CA VAL A 101 25.20 -7.25 -10.16
C VAL A 101 26.32 -6.74 -9.24
N PRO A 102 27.50 -6.38 -9.78
CA PRO A 102 28.61 -5.87 -9.00
C PRO A 102 28.28 -4.61 -8.18
N ALA A 103 28.98 -4.41 -7.06
CA ALA A 103 28.79 -3.23 -6.21
C ALA A 103 29.05 -1.92 -6.97
N GLY A 104 28.11 -0.97 -6.86
CA GLY A 104 28.20 0.34 -7.53
C GLY A 104 27.81 0.32 -9.01
N GLU A 105 27.36 -0.81 -9.54
CA GLU A 105 26.82 -0.90 -10.90
C GLU A 105 25.29 -0.98 -10.90
N GLN A 106 24.72 -0.53 -12.01
CA GLN A 106 23.32 -0.71 -12.34
C GLN A 106 23.26 -1.26 -13.76
N TRP A 107 22.54 -2.35 -13.97
CA TRP A 107 22.42 -3.02 -15.25
C TRP A 107 21.04 -2.76 -15.84
N THR A 108 20.99 -2.41 -17.11
CA THR A 108 19.72 -2.25 -17.84
C THR A 108 19.64 -3.29 -18.93
N LEU A 109 18.47 -3.90 -19.12
CA LEU A 109 18.23 -4.81 -20.24
C LEU A 109 18.27 -3.99 -21.54
N MET A 110 19.16 -4.37 -22.44
CA MET A 110 19.25 -3.82 -23.78
C MET A 110 19.20 -4.97 -24.80
N SER A 111 18.82 -4.66 -26.03
CA SER A 111 19.10 -5.53 -27.16
C SER A 111 20.19 -4.92 -28.01
N GLY A 112 20.95 -5.74 -28.72
CA GLY A 112 21.73 -5.24 -29.84
C GLY A 112 20.80 -4.65 -30.92
N PRO A 113 21.35 -3.96 -31.93
CA PRO A 113 20.61 -3.74 -33.16
C PRO A 113 20.18 -5.11 -33.71
N ILE A 114 18.88 -5.37 -33.65
CA ILE A 114 18.26 -6.52 -34.30
C ILE A 114 18.24 -6.16 -35.79
N GLY A 115 19.18 -6.72 -36.54
CA GLY A 115 19.25 -6.51 -37.99
C GLY A 115 18.20 -7.40 -38.65
N GLY A 116 17.05 -6.83 -39.01
CA GLY A 116 15.98 -7.59 -39.66
C GLY A 116 14.65 -6.86 -39.63
N LEU A 117 14.34 -6.23 -38.48
CA LEU A 117 13.04 -5.64 -38.17
C LEU A 117 12.44 -4.80 -39.31
N ASP A 118 11.53 -5.40 -40.07
CA ASP A 118 10.57 -4.64 -40.87
C ASP A 118 9.33 -4.25 -40.03
N GLY A 119 9.26 -4.74 -38.78
CA GLY A 119 8.43 -4.22 -37.70
C GLY A 119 7.30 -5.13 -37.24
N ASP A 120 7.32 -6.43 -37.58
CA ASP A 120 6.29 -7.41 -37.16
C ASP A 120 6.74 -8.38 -36.05
N GLU A 121 7.99 -8.29 -35.62
CA GLU A 121 8.61 -9.20 -34.65
C GLU A 121 8.32 -8.78 -33.21
N VAL A 122 7.94 -9.75 -32.38
CA VAL A 122 7.63 -9.54 -30.96
C VAL A 122 8.53 -10.43 -30.12
N LEU A 123 9.31 -9.80 -29.23
CA LEU A 123 10.02 -10.48 -28.15
C LEU A 123 9.21 -10.34 -26.85
N ALA A 124 8.70 -11.47 -26.35
CA ALA A 124 7.90 -11.51 -25.13
C ALA A 124 8.47 -12.54 -24.14
N GLY A 125 8.35 -12.27 -22.85
CA GLY A 125 8.95 -13.14 -21.84
C GLY A 125 8.52 -12.87 -20.41
N THR A 126 9.24 -13.49 -19.48
CA THR A 126 9.13 -13.23 -18.04
C THR A 126 10.53 -13.03 -17.44
N ALA A 127 10.67 -12.06 -16.55
CA ALA A 127 11.91 -11.81 -15.81
C ALA A 127 11.69 -12.14 -14.34
N GLN A 128 12.52 -13.03 -13.80
CA GLN A 128 12.60 -13.35 -12.38
C GLN A 128 13.77 -12.59 -11.77
N VAL A 129 13.49 -11.53 -11.00
CA VAL A 129 14.52 -10.72 -10.35
C VAL A 129 14.59 -11.09 -8.87
N ASN A 130 15.78 -11.37 -8.40
CA ASN A 130 16.12 -11.77 -7.05
C ASN A 130 16.91 -10.64 -6.39
N THR A 131 16.42 -10.10 -5.28
CA THR A 131 16.98 -8.89 -4.66
C THR A 131 17.44 -9.18 -3.23
N PRO A 132 18.70 -9.59 -3.03
CA PRO A 132 19.17 -9.95 -1.70
C PRO A 132 19.28 -8.69 -0.84
N ASN A 133 18.54 -8.69 0.28
CA ASN A 133 18.64 -7.78 1.43
C ASN A 133 17.71 -6.55 1.50
N ALA A 134 16.69 -6.38 0.66
CA ALA A 134 15.76 -5.26 0.88
C ALA A 134 14.71 -5.56 1.97
N VAL A 135 14.32 -4.54 2.75
CA VAL A 135 13.15 -4.59 3.63
C VAL A 135 11.91 -4.48 2.75
N ARG A 136 11.35 -5.61 2.33
CA ARG A 136 10.30 -5.67 1.30
C ARG A 136 8.92 -6.03 1.87
N LYS A 137 7.89 -5.56 1.15
CA LYS A 137 6.53 -6.11 1.22
C LYS A 137 6.52 -7.57 0.75
N SER A 138 5.68 -8.39 1.37
CA SER A 138 5.37 -9.75 0.93
C SER A 138 4.79 -9.76 -0.50
N GLN A 139 4.90 -10.89 -1.20
CA GLN A 139 4.36 -11.01 -2.55
C GLN A 139 2.84 -10.73 -2.60
N SER A 140 2.09 -11.16 -1.60
CA SER A 140 0.66 -10.85 -1.50
C SER A 140 0.36 -9.35 -1.34
N GLU A 141 1.23 -8.60 -0.66
CA GLU A 141 1.09 -7.14 -0.55
C GLU A 141 1.49 -6.45 -1.86
N VAL A 142 2.49 -6.97 -2.58
CA VAL A 142 2.88 -6.50 -3.91
C VAL A 142 1.74 -6.70 -4.91
N ASP A 143 1.20 -7.92 -5.01
CA ASP A 143 0.09 -8.24 -5.93
C ASP A 143 -1.14 -7.37 -5.68
N ALA A 144 -1.44 -7.09 -4.39
CA ALA A 144 -2.55 -6.22 -4.02
C ALA A 144 -2.34 -4.76 -4.47
N LEU A 145 -1.13 -4.24 -4.34
CA LEU A 145 -0.79 -2.87 -4.74
C LEU A 145 -0.75 -2.71 -6.26
N GLU A 146 -0.22 -3.70 -6.99
CA GLU A 146 -0.20 -3.70 -8.45
C GLU A 146 -1.62 -3.77 -9.03
N LYS A 147 -2.51 -4.55 -8.39
CA LYS A 147 -3.91 -4.63 -8.81
C LYS A 147 -4.64 -3.29 -8.63
N GLU A 148 -4.44 -2.62 -7.50
CA GLU A 148 -5.02 -1.29 -7.28
C GLU A 148 -4.42 -0.25 -8.23
N ALA A 149 -3.10 -0.29 -8.43
CA ALA A 149 -2.41 0.59 -9.38
C ALA A 149 -3.01 0.48 -10.79
N HIS A 150 -3.29 -0.75 -11.24
CA HIS A 150 -3.95 -0.99 -12.50
C HIS A 150 -5.38 -0.43 -12.53
N SER A 151 -6.15 -0.59 -11.45
CA SER A 151 -7.50 -0.01 -11.35
C SER A 151 -7.49 1.51 -11.42
N ASP A 152 -6.53 2.17 -10.79
CA ASP A 152 -6.39 3.63 -10.82
C ASP A 152 -6.01 4.13 -12.22
N ASP A 153 -5.14 3.42 -12.94
CA ASP A 153 -4.80 3.78 -14.32
C ASP A 153 -6.01 3.69 -15.27
N LEU A 154 -6.83 2.63 -15.14
CA LEU A 154 -8.09 2.50 -15.89
C LEU A 154 -9.04 3.68 -15.59
N LEU A 155 -9.11 4.15 -14.34
CA LEU A 155 -9.91 5.31 -13.97
C LEU A 155 -9.37 6.62 -14.52
N ALA A 156 -8.04 6.80 -14.51
CA ALA A 156 -7.43 7.96 -15.12
C ALA A 156 -7.84 8.07 -16.60
N GLN A 157 -7.76 6.95 -17.32
CA GLN A 157 -8.18 6.93 -18.71
C GLN A 157 -9.68 7.17 -18.89
N MET A 158 -10.51 6.62 -18.02
CA MET A 158 -11.93 6.86 -18.03
C MET A 158 -12.23 8.37 -17.97
N TYR A 159 -11.54 9.13 -17.11
CA TYR A 159 -11.72 10.59 -17.03
C TYR A 159 -11.26 11.33 -18.29
N GLU A 160 -10.21 10.87 -18.96
CA GLU A 160 -9.79 11.43 -20.26
C GLU A 160 -10.80 11.11 -21.38
N SER A 161 -11.34 9.90 -21.36
CA SER A 161 -12.41 9.48 -22.29
C SER A 161 -13.67 10.33 -22.10
N LEU A 162 -14.06 10.60 -20.85
CA LEU A 162 -15.17 11.50 -20.52
C LEU A 162 -14.91 12.93 -21.00
N ASN A 163 -13.70 13.44 -20.80
CA ASN A 163 -13.30 14.75 -21.31
C ASN A 163 -13.46 14.82 -22.84
N PHE A 164 -13.00 13.80 -23.56
CA PHE A 164 -13.14 13.72 -25.02
C PHE A 164 -14.60 13.61 -25.48
N VAL A 165 -15.41 12.78 -24.82
CA VAL A 165 -16.85 12.64 -25.10
C VAL A 165 -17.57 13.99 -24.92
N CYS A 166 -17.28 14.71 -23.84
CA CYS A 166 -17.88 16.01 -23.57
C CYS A 166 -17.43 17.12 -24.53
N GLN A 167 -16.30 16.96 -25.23
CA GLN A 167 -15.85 17.85 -26.31
C GLN A 167 -16.49 17.52 -27.66
N SER A 168 -16.73 16.24 -27.95
CA SER A 168 -17.15 15.75 -29.27
C SER A 168 -18.65 15.48 -29.40
N GLY A 169 -19.39 15.39 -28.28
CA GLY A 169 -20.83 15.09 -28.23
C GLY A 169 -21.74 16.30 -27.95
N PRO A 170 -23.08 16.15 -28.04
CA PRO A 170 -24.02 17.20 -27.67
C PRO A 170 -23.99 17.45 -26.15
N ALA A 171 -23.66 18.69 -25.74
CA ALA A 171 -23.45 19.18 -24.37
C ALA A 171 -24.69 19.15 -23.43
N THR A 172 -25.61 18.21 -23.63
CA THR A 172 -26.91 18.14 -22.93
C THR A 172 -26.87 17.39 -21.60
N GLN A 173 -25.76 16.70 -21.28
CA GLN A 173 -25.61 16.02 -20.00
C GLN A 173 -24.93 16.92 -18.96
N VAL A 174 -25.54 17.05 -17.79
CA VAL A 174 -25.09 17.90 -16.67
C VAL A 174 -23.65 17.59 -16.24
N LEU A 175 -23.18 16.35 -16.38
CA LEU A 175 -21.80 16.00 -16.04
C LEU A 175 -20.77 16.68 -16.95
N CYS A 176 -21.10 16.98 -18.22
CA CYS A 176 -20.23 17.75 -19.11
C CYS A 176 -20.10 19.25 -18.71
N LEU A 177 -20.84 19.70 -17.68
CA LEU A 177 -20.66 21.01 -17.06
C LEU A 177 -19.52 21.02 -16.03
N ILE A 178 -19.00 19.85 -15.64
CA ILE A 178 -17.71 19.77 -14.94
C ILE A 178 -16.66 20.31 -15.91
N THR A 179 -15.94 21.36 -15.50
CA THR A 179 -14.97 22.03 -16.39
C THR A 179 -13.91 21.04 -16.90
N HIS A 180 -13.45 21.19 -18.14
CA HIS A 180 -12.38 20.37 -18.72
C HIS A 180 -11.16 20.26 -17.78
N GLN A 181 -10.84 21.34 -17.07
CA GLN A 181 -9.75 21.37 -16.10
C GLN A 181 -9.98 20.42 -14.92
N ASN A 182 -11.22 20.23 -14.46
CA ASN A 182 -11.54 19.31 -13.36
C ASN A 182 -11.40 17.85 -13.78
N TYR A 183 -11.78 17.49 -15.01
CA TYR A 183 -11.56 16.13 -15.54
C TYR A 183 -10.07 15.78 -15.64
N GLN A 184 -9.26 16.69 -16.20
CA GLN A 184 -7.80 16.52 -16.30
C GLN A 184 -7.11 16.46 -14.92
N ARG A 185 -7.63 17.20 -13.94
CA ARG A 185 -7.12 17.12 -12.56
C ARG A 185 -7.41 15.76 -11.91
N LEU A 186 -8.58 15.17 -12.15
CA LEU A 186 -8.89 13.84 -11.65
C LEU A 186 -8.00 12.80 -12.32
N ALA A 187 -7.91 12.82 -13.66
CA ALA A 187 -7.04 11.93 -14.42
C ALA A 187 -5.60 11.94 -13.86
N GLY A 188 -5.01 13.13 -13.70
CA GLY A 188 -3.66 13.25 -13.15
C GLY A 188 -3.46 12.71 -11.73
N LEU A 189 -4.45 12.84 -10.85
CA LEU A 189 -4.36 12.24 -9.50
C LEU A 189 -4.38 10.72 -9.57
N PHE A 190 -5.25 10.13 -10.38
CA PHE A 190 -5.30 8.68 -10.56
C PHE A 190 -4.02 8.13 -11.19
N ARG A 191 -3.46 8.82 -12.20
CA ARG A 191 -2.16 8.43 -12.79
C ARG A 191 -1.03 8.51 -11.79
N ALA A 192 -1.01 9.57 -10.97
CA ALA A 192 -0.03 9.71 -9.90
C ALA A 192 -0.16 8.57 -8.87
N ASN A 193 -1.38 8.25 -8.44
CA ASN A 193 -1.62 7.14 -7.52
C ASN A 193 -1.19 5.81 -8.11
N ALA A 194 -1.62 5.49 -9.34
CA ALA A 194 -1.25 4.27 -10.04
C ALA A 194 0.27 4.10 -10.13
N TYR A 195 0.96 5.15 -10.59
CA TYR A 195 2.42 5.16 -10.67
C TYR A 195 3.07 4.99 -9.30
N MET A 196 2.59 5.69 -8.26
CA MET A 196 3.16 5.58 -6.92
C MET A 196 2.90 4.21 -6.29
N LEU A 197 1.72 3.63 -6.45
CA LEU A 197 1.41 2.28 -5.95
C LEU A 197 2.28 1.22 -6.63
N ALA A 198 2.46 1.32 -7.96
CA ALA A 198 3.37 0.46 -8.71
C ALA A 198 4.84 0.69 -8.30
N ALA A 199 5.24 1.93 -8.05
CA ALA A 199 6.60 2.26 -7.62
C ALA A 199 6.88 1.80 -6.18
N ILE A 200 5.89 1.87 -5.28
CA ILE A 200 5.93 1.28 -3.93
C ILE A 200 6.09 -0.25 -4.02
N ALA A 201 5.45 -0.89 -5.00
CA ALA A 201 5.64 -2.31 -5.27
C ALA A 201 7.06 -2.62 -5.80
N ALA A 202 7.66 -1.71 -6.57
CA ALA A 202 8.99 -1.87 -7.19
C ALA A 202 10.18 -1.60 -6.23
N ASP A 203 10.12 -0.57 -5.38
CA ASP A 203 11.09 -0.25 -4.30
C ASP A 203 12.59 -0.15 -4.72
N PRO A 204 12.98 0.87 -5.51
CA PRO A 204 14.39 1.13 -5.89
C PRO A 204 15.19 1.92 -4.82
N PRO A 205 16.54 1.82 -4.73
CA PRO A 205 17.33 2.56 -3.72
C PRO A 205 17.51 4.08 -3.99
N ASP A 206 17.44 4.92 -2.94
CA ASP A 206 17.68 6.39 -2.95
C ASP A 206 18.81 6.81 -1.97
N ALA A 207 19.82 7.51 -2.47
CA ALA A 207 20.98 7.96 -1.71
C ALA A 207 20.71 9.14 -0.73
N ASN A 208 19.55 9.80 -0.81
CA ASN A 208 19.18 10.94 0.07
C ASN A 208 18.58 10.51 1.42
N PHE A 209 19.11 9.43 2.00
CA PHE A 209 18.49 8.74 3.11
C PHE A 209 18.66 9.40 4.49
N THR A 210 19.44 10.48 4.58
CA THR A 210 19.69 11.23 5.82
C THR A 210 18.60 12.28 6.14
N GLN A 211 17.47 12.24 5.42
CA GLN A 211 16.32 13.10 5.68
C GLN A 211 15.03 12.30 5.59
N ILE A 212 14.13 12.49 6.56
CA ILE A 212 12.79 11.91 6.50
C ILE A 212 11.92 12.80 5.61
N VAL A 213 11.49 12.24 4.47
CA VAL A 213 10.52 12.89 3.59
C VAL A 213 9.25 13.19 4.37
N GLN A 214 8.67 14.37 4.16
CA GLN A 214 7.34 14.69 4.65
C GLN A 214 6.35 14.54 3.49
N PRO A 215 5.11 14.05 3.75
CA PRO A 215 4.08 14.04 2.73
C PRO A 215 3.91 15.45 2.18
N VAL A 216 3.88 15.53 0.86
CA VAL A 216 3.66 16.80 0.17
C VAL A 216 2.24 17.24 0.51
N SER A 217 2.11 18.18 1.46
CA SER A 217 0.83 18.77 1.84
C SER A 217 0.46 19.85 0.83
N GLN A 218 0.11 19.45 -0.38
CA GLN A 218 -0.42 20.36 -1.39
C GLN A 218 -1.93 20.21 -1.39
N TYR A 219 -2.61 21.04 -0.59
CA TYR A 219 -4.06 21.17 -0.62
C TYR A 219 -4.44 21.97 -1.86
N TYR A 220 -4.85 21.29 -2.93
CA TYR A 220 -5.49 21.97 -4.04
C TYR A 220 -6.80 22.59 -3.57
N PRO A 221 -7.12 23.82 -3.98
CA PRO A 221 -8.41 24.41 -3.70
C PRO A 221 -9.53 23.47 -4.16
N PRO A 222 -10.64 23.39 -3.41
CA PRO A 222 -11.82 22.66 -3.87
C PRO A 222 -12.20 23.05 -5.30
N MET A 223 -12.66 22.06 -6.06
CA MET A 223 -13.23 22.28 -7.38
C MET A 223 -14.43 23.23 -7.26
N VAL A 224 -14.48 24.19 -8.19
CA VAL A 224 -15.60 25.12 -8.33
C VAL A 224 -16.50 24.59 -9.43
N PHE A 225 -17.81 24.55 -9.15
CA PHE A 225 -18.83 24.03 -10.04
C PHE A 225 -19.83 25.14 -10.42
N PRO A 226 -20.41 25.08 -11.62
CA PRO A 226 -21.50 25.98 -12.01
C PRO A 226 -22.76 25.67 -11.19
N SER A 227 -23.68 26.64 -11.11
CA SER A 227 -24.90 26.57 -10.28
C SER A 227 -25.86 25.42 -10.62
N GLU A 228 -25.70 24.85 -11.80
CA GLU A 228 -26.45 23.74 -12.35
C GLU A 228 -26.09 22.40 -11.67
N ILE A 229 -24.93 22.33 -11.00
CA ILE A 229 -24.55 21.18 -10.18
C ILE A 229 -25.11 21.36 -8.77
N PRO A 230 -25.94 20.43 -8.26
CA PRO A 230 -26.43 20.48 -6.89
C PRO A 230 -25.30 20.54 -5.86
N GLN A 231 -25.48 21.33 -4.80
CA GLN A 231 -24.43 21.56 -3.81
C GLN A 231 -23.97 20.27 -3.09
N ASN A 232 -24.88 19.33 -2.83
CA ASN A 232 -24.54 18.03 -2.25
C ASN A 232 -23.62 17.22 -3.20
N VAL A 233 -23.95 17.16 -4.49
CA VAL A 233 -23.09 16.53 -5.51
C VAL A 233 -21.72 17.23 -5.58
N ALA A 234 -21.69 18.56 -5.57
CA ALA A 234 -20.43 19.32 -5.56
C ALA A 234 -19.58 19.06 -4.29
N ASN A 235 -20.23 18.89 -3.14
CA ASN A 235 -19.55 18.55 -1.89
C ASN A 235 -18.95 17.13 -1.96
N ASP A 236 -19.71 16.17 -2.48
CA ASP A 236 -19.25 14.79 -2.56
C ASP A 236 -18.08 14.63 -3.56
N ILE A 237 -18.11 15.33 -4.71
CA ILE A 237 -16.96 15.36 -5.65
C ILE A 237 -15.74 15.98 -4.96
N ASN A 238 -15.92 17.06 -4.20
CA ASN A 238 -14.83 17.70 -3.47
C ASN A 238 -14.28 16.82 -2.34
N ALA A 239 -15.12 16.01 -1.69
CA ALA A 239 -14.70 15.04 -0.69
C ALA A 239 -13.83 13.93 -1.32
N LEU A 240 -14.25 13.37 -2.46
CA LEU A 240 -13.44 12.43 -3.23
C LEU A 240 -12.12 13.06 -3.71
N TYR A 241 -12.18 14.27 -4.26
CA TYR A 241 -11.00 15.00 -4.72
C TYR A 241 -9.97 15.22 -3.60
N MET A 242 -10.42 15.58 -2.40
CA MET A 242 -9.56 15.71 -1.23
C MET A 242 -9.00 14.35 -0.78
N ASN A 243 -9.79 13.28 -0.84
CA ASN A 243 -9.34 11.93 -0.53
C ASN A 243 -8.17 11.50 -1.44
N TYR A 244 -8.32 11.68 -2.76
CA TYR A 244 -7.26 11.34 -3.72
C TYR A 244 -6.00 12.16 -3.53
N GLN A 245 -6.10 13.46 -3.24
CA GLN A 245 -4.92 14.28 -2.93
C GLN A 245 -4.14 13.74 -1.72
N LEU A 246 -4.84 13.32 -0.66
CA LEU A 246 -4.23 12.73 0.52
C LEU A 246 -3.56 11.40 0.18
N GLN A 247 -4.22 10.54 -0.60
CA GLN A 247 -3.63 9.29 -1.06
C GLN A 247 -2.32 9.54 -1.80
N THR A 248 -2.31 10.44 -2.78
CA THR A 248 -1.11 10.72 -3.59
C THR A 248 0.06 11.23 -2.73
N GLY A 249 -0.21 12.19 -1.82
CA GLY A 249 0.84 12.75 -0.96
C GLY A 249 1.42 11.72 0.02
N LEU A 250 0.60 10.82 0.55
CA LEU A 250 1.02 9.74 1.44
C LEU A 250 1.76 8.63 0.68
N ALA A 251 1.29 8.27 -0.51
CA ALA A 251 1.94 7.29 -1.38
C ALA A 251 3.35 7.77 -1.78
N PHE A 252 3.50 9.04 -2.16
CA PHE A 252 4.80 9.63 -2.46
C PHE A 252 5.78 9.56 -1.28
N ALA A 253 5.29 9.87 -0.08
CA ALA A 253 6.12 9.83 1.13
C ALA A 253 6.51 8.41 1.53
N ALA A 254 5.58 7.45 1.42
CA ALA A 254 5.84 6.04 1.67
C ALA A 254 6.89 5.50 0.68
N TYR A 255 6.69 5.76 -0.62
CA TYR A 255 7.61 5.42 -1.70
C TYR A 255 9.02 5.96 -1.44
N THR A 256 9.14 7.26 -1.24
CA THR A 256 10.44 7.92 -1.02
C THR A 256 11.14 7.37 0.23
N SER A 257 10.39 7.09 1.30
CA SER A 257 10.96 6.54 2.53
C SER A 257 11.49 5.11 2.33
N LEU A 258 10.77 4.26 1.57
CA LEU A 258 11.21 2.91 1.22
C LEU A 258 12.51 2.94 0.42
N ASN A 259 12.56 3.79 -0.61
CA ASN A 259 13.76 3.93 -1.43
C ASN A 259 14.96 4.38 -0.60
N ARG A 260 14.75 5.34 0.31
CA ARG A 260 15.79 5.83 1.22
C ARG A 260 16.21 4.78 2.25
N ALA A 261 15.30 3.93 2.72
CA ALA A 261 15.66 2.80 3.58
C ALA A 261 16.61 1.85 2.84
N SER A 262 16.31 1.54 1.57
CA SER A 262 17.15 0.74 0.69
C SER A 262 18.52 1.39 0.46
N GLY A 263 18.59 2.71 0.24
CA GLY A 263 19.86 3.44 0.10
C GLY A 263 20.68 3.51 1.40
N ALA A 264 20.05 3.72 2.55
CA ALA A 264 20.73 3.70 3.85
C ALA A 264 21.34 2.35 4.16
N LEU A 265 20.62 1.26 3.83
CA LEU A 265 21.11 -0.09 3.98
C LEU A 265 22.33 -0.36 3.11
N GLN A 266 22.30 0.05 1.83
CA GLN A 266 23.47 -0.07 0.94
C GLN A 266 24.67 0.73 1.45
N ALA A 267 24.44 1.86 2.10
CA ALA A 267 25.48 2.66 2.74
C ALA A 267 25.92 2.13 4.13
N GLY A 268 25.36 1.03 4.62
CA GLY A 268 25.65 0.46 5.94
C GLY A 268 25.17 1.32 7.12
N MET A 269 24.29 2.29 6.90
CA MET A 269 23.80 3.23 7.91
C MET A 269 22.49 2.73 8.54
N THR A 270 22.60 1.81 9.50
CA THR A 270 21.47 1.10 10.11
C THR A 270 20.49 2.01 10.87
N ASP A 271 20.95 3.09 11.48
CA ASP A 271 20.07 4.06 12.16
C ASP A 271 19.17 4.80 11.17
N TRP A 272 19.73 5.22 10.04
CA TRP A 272 18.96 5.86 8.97
C TRP A 272 18.04 4.88 8.27
N GLN A 273 18.48 3.64 8.06
CA GLN A 273 17.62 2.58 7.56
C GLN A 273 16.37 2.42 8.46
N LYS A 274 16.56 2.27 9.78
CA LYS A 274 15.44 2.15 10.75
C LYS A 274 14.54 3.37 10.73
N ALA A 275 15.11 4.58 10.68
CA ALA A 275 14.34 5.81 10.65
C ALA A 275 13.46 5.91 9.39
N GLN A 276 14.00 5.51 8.23
CA GLN A 276 13.27 5.51 6.96
C GLN A 276 12.20 4.42 6.91
N VAL A 277 12.49 3.21 7.41
CA VAL A 277 11.47 2.13 7.53
C VAL A 277 10.33 2.58 8.46
N ALA A 278 10.63 3.21 9.59
CA ALA A 278 9.61 3.73 10.50
C ALA A 278 8.73 4.83 9.83
N ALA A 279 9.34 5.71 9.01
CA ALA A 279 8.61 6.69 8.23
C ALA A 279 7.71 6.03 7.17
N ALA A 280 8.25 5.06 6.42
CA ALA A 280 7.49 4.29 5.42
C ALA A 280 6.30 3.55 6.04
N ALA A 281 6.49 2.93 7.20
CA ALA A 281 5.45 2.23 7.93
C ALA A 281 4.32 3.20 8.34
N LYS A 282 4.68 4.34 8.92
CA LYS A 282 3.72 5.40 9.28
C LYS A 282 2.91 5.88 8.07
N TYR A 283 3.57 6.22 6.97
CA TYR A 283 2.88 6.73 5.78
C TYR A 283 2.03 5.67 5.09
N SER A 284 2.48 4.41 5.07
CA SER A 284 1.70 3.29 4.55
C SER A 284 0.42 3.08 5.35
N TYR A 285 0.50 3.13 6.68
CA TYR A 285 -0.69 3.05 7.53
C TYR A 285 -1.68 4.18 7.22
N GLN A 286 -1.20 5.43 7.20
CA GLN A 286 -2.03 6.59 6.87
C GLN A 286 -2.65 6.47 5.47
N LEU A 287 -1.89 5.96 4.48
CA LEU A 287 -2.41 5.74 3.13
C LEU A 287 -3.53 4.70 3.13
N GLY A 288 -3.35 3.57 3.81
CA GLY A 288 -4.39 2.54 3.95
C GLY A 288 -5.66 3.08 4.61
N GLU A 289 -5.53 4.02 5.54
CA GLU A 289 -6.65 4.68 6.21
C GLU A 289 -7.44 5.64 5.33
N VAL A 290 -6.78 6.33 4.40
CA VAL A 290 -7.45 7.19 3.41
C VAL A 290 -8.04 6.37 2.28
N LEU A 291 -7.33 5.31 1.85
CA LEU A 291 -7.77 4.42 0.77
C LEU A 291 -9.06 3.68 1.14
N LYS A 292 -9.20 3.20 2.39
CA LYS A 292 -10.43 2.52 2.85
C LYS A 292 -11.69 3.40 2.87
N LEU A 293 -11.56 4.73 2.85
CA LEU A 293 -12.71 5.64 2.84
C LEU A 293 -13.39 5.70 1.48
N GLU A 294 -12.63 5.42 0.42
CA GLU A 294 -13.05 5.64 -0.95
C GLU A 294 -14.36 4.93 -1.33
N PRO A 295 -14.59 3.63 -1.01
CA PRO A 295 -15.85 2.96 -1.33
C PRO A 295 -17.09 3.65 -0.75
N SER A 296 -16.96 4.27 0.43
CA SER A 296 -18.08 4.98 1.08
C SER A 296 -18.34 6.36 0.45
N LEU A 297 -17.27 7.04 0.04
CA LEU A 297 -17.34 8.32 -0.67
C LEU A 297 -17.96 8.13 -2.07
N THR A 298 -17.55 7.08 -2.78
CA THR A 298 -18.10 6.77 -4.10
C THR A 298 -19.55 6.29 -4.03
N ALA A 299 -19.92 5.50 -3.02
CA ALA A 299 -21.33 5.14 -2.79
C ALA A 299 -22.22 6.37 -2.51
N THR A 300 -21.70 7.36 -1.77
CA THR A 300 -22.42 8.59 -1.43
C THR A 300 -22.65 9.46 -2.67
N LEU A 301 -21.59 9.77 -3.43
CA LEU A 301 -21.74 10.55 -4.65
C LEU A 301 -22.65 9.83 -5.67
N GLN A 302 -22.62 8.48 -5.75
CA GLN A 302 -23.49 7.75 -6.69
C GLN A 302 -24.96 7.94 -6.34
N LYS A 303 -25.30 7.86 -5.05
CA LYS A 303 -26.65 8.08 -4.54
C LYS A 303 -27.13 9.51 -4.83
N ASP A 304 -26.26 10.50 -4.64
CA ASP A 304 -26.61 11.90 -4.78
C ASP A 304 -26.74 12.32 -6.25
N LEU A 305 -25.94 11.75 -7.15
CA LEU A 305 -26.12 11.87 -8.60
C LEU A 305 -27.46 11.28 -9.06
N ALA A 306 -27.79 10.06 -8.59
CA ALA A 306 -29.07 9.42 -8.92
C ALA A 306 -30.26 10.23 -8.40
N SER A 307 -30.16 10.77 -7.18
CA SER A 307 -31.20 11.62 -6.57
C SER A 307 -31.38 12.95 -7.32
N ALA A 308 -30.31 13.47 -7.93
CA ALA A 308 -30.35 14.66 -8.77
C ALA A 308 -30.84 14.37 -10.22
N GLY A 309 -31.09 13.11 -10.58
CA GLY A 309 -31.41 12.72 -11.95
C GLY A 309 -30.26 12.93 -12.93
N ILE A 310 -29.02 12.98 -12.44
CA ILE A 310 -27.82 13.20 -13.25
C ILE A 310 -27.31 11.83 -13.72
N THR A 311 -27.30 11.64 -15.03
CA THR A 311 -26.73 10.44 -15.66
C THR A 311 -25.26 10.66 -16.02
N VAL A 312 -24.42 9.66 -15.77
CA VAL A 312 -23.02 9.68 -16.20
C VAL A 312 -22.92 9.41 -17.71
N PRO A 313 -22.12 10.17 -18.46
CA PRO A 313 -21.90 9.92 -19.89
C PRO A 313 -21.27 8.56 -20.13
N THR A 314 -21.68 7.92 -21.22
CA THR A 314 -21.06 6.70 -21.71
C THR A 314 -19.89 7.03 -22.66
N ALA A 315 -18.88 6.16 -22.72
CA ALA A 315 -17.85 6.22 -23.76
C ALA A 315 -17.84 4.93 -24.58
N THR A 316 -17.60 5.05 -25.88
CA THR A 316 -17.35 3.90 -26.76
C THR A 316 -15.87 3.50 -26.71
N PRO A 317 -15.50 2.23 -27.04
CA PRO A 317 -14.11 1.83 -27.15
C PRO A 317 -13.30 2.72 -28.11
N SER A 318 -13.91 3.20 -29.19
CA SER A 318 -13.26 4.13 -30.13
C SER A 318 -12.90 5.46 -29.47
N GLN A 319 -13.80 6.02 -28.63
CA GLN A 319 -13.54 7.28 -27.95
C GLN A 319 -12.46 7.14 -26.85
N ALA A 320 -12.40 5.98 -26.19
CA ALA A 320 -11.31 5.69 -25.25
C ALA A 320 -9.96 5.59 -25.98
N TYR A 321 -9.93 4.91 -27.13
CA TYR A 321 -8.75 4.82 -28.00
C TYR A 321 -8.31 6.18 -28.55
N ASP A 322 -9.25 7.04 -28.95
CA ASP A 322 -8.93 8.39 -29.44
C ASP A 322 -8.30 9.26 -28.34
N ALA A 323 -8.75 9.11 -27.09
CA ALA A 323 -8.15 9.77 -25.93
C ALA A 323 -6.70 9.28 -25.68
N ASP A 324 -6.44 7.98 -25.80
CA ASP A 324 -5.06 7.44 -25.72
C ASP A 324 -4.16 7.99 -26.82
N LEU A 325 -4.68 8.05 -28.05
CA LEU A 325 -3.90 8.55 -29.19
C LEU A 325 -3.51 10.03 -29.00
N GLN A 326 -4.36 10.83 -28.36
CA GLN A 326 -4.02 12.21 -27.99
C GLN A 326 -2.88 12.27 -26.97
N ILE A 327 -2.87 11.40 -25.97
CA ILE A 327 -1.79 11.33 -24.97
C ILE A 327 -0.49 10.81 -25.60
N LEU A 328 -0.58 9.80 -26.48
CA LEU A 328 0.57 9.23 -27.17
C LEU A 328 1.25 10.24 -28.09
N THR A 329 0.47 11.05 -28.80
CA THR A 329 1.01 12.01 -29.79
C THR A 329 1.32 13.37 -29.19
N GLY A 330 0.59 13.80 -28.16
CA GLY A 330 0.69 15.13 -27.56
C GLY A 330 1.30 15.18 -26.16
N GLY A 331 1.51 14.03 -25.52
CA GLY A 331 1.83 13.93 -24.09
C GLY A 331 0.62 14.20 -23.20
N LEU A 332 0.81 14.10 -21.88
CA LEU A 332 -0.25 14.44 -20.91
C LEU A 332 -0.70 15.90 -21.06
N PRO A 333 -1.97 16.24 -20.84
CA PRO A 333 -2.45 17.61 -20.81
C PRO A 333 -1.64 18.53 -19.88
N SER A 334 -1.47 19.80 -20.24
CA SER A 334 -0.68 20.76 -19.43
C SER A 334 -1.22 20.96 -18.01
N THR A 335 -2.54 20.87 -17.82
CA THR A 335 -3.19 20.88 -16.51
C THR A 335 -2.71 19.70 -15.65
N GLU A 336 -2.60 18.52 -16.25
CA GLU A 336 -2.13 17.31 -15.58
C GLU A 336 -0.63 17.40 -15.29
N GLN A 337 0.20 17.82 -16.26
CA GLN A 337 1.62 18.05 -16.01
C GLN A 337 1.86 19.05 -14.87
N THR A 338 1.06 20.13 -14.78
CA THR A 338 1.14 21.12 -13.71
C THR A 338 0.76 20.51 -12.36
N LEU A 339 -0.30 19.70 -12.33
CA LEU A 339 -0.73 18.96 -11.14
C LEU A 339 0.37 18.00 -10.67
N LEU A 340 0.90 17.16 -11.58
CA LEU A 340 1.94 16.16 -11.30
C LEU A 340 3.24 16.81 -10.79
N THR A 341 3.69 17.89 -11.44
CA THR A 341 4.88 18.63 -10.97
C THR A 341 4.67 19.26 -9.59
N THR A 342 3.47 19.78 -9.32
CA THR A 342 3.16 20.42 -8.04
C THR A 342 3.08 19.43 -6.89
N ILE A 343 2.68 18.18 -7.12
CA ILE A 343 2.73 17.10 -6.12
C ILE A 343 4.12 16.48 -5.97
N GLY A 344 5.14 17.00 -6.67
CA GLY A 344 6.54 16.65 -6.48
C GLY A 344 7.13 15.67 -7.50
N LEU A 345 6.38 15.28 -8.53
CA LEU A 345 6.91 14.45 -9.62
C LEU A 345 7.76 15.30 -10.56
N ASN A 346 8.94 14.78 -10.90
CA ASN A 346 9.84 15.43 -11.84
C ASN A 346 9.51 15.01 -13.29
N SER A 347 10.20 15.61 -14.28
CA SER A 347 9.96 15.32 -15.70
C SER A 347 10.18 13.86 -16.09
N SER A 348 11.10 13.15 -15.43
CA SER A 348 11.33 11.71 -15.65
C SER A 348 10.14 10.89 -15.13
N ASP A 349 9.62 11.21 -13.95
CA ASP A 349 8.46 10.51 -13.38
C ASP A 349 7.22 10.74 -14.27
N ILE A 350 7.02 11.97 -14.75
CA ILE A 350 5.93 12.32 -15.66
C ILE A 350 6.05 11.59 -16.99
N GLN A 351 7.28 11.43 -17.50
CA GLN A 351 7.52 10.66 -18.72
C GLN A 351 7.25 9.17 -18.48
N GLN A 352 7.62 8.62 -17.31
CA GLN A 352 7.28 7.24 -16.94
C GLN A 352 5.77 7.06 -16.83
N ILE A 353 5.06 7.97 -16.17
CA ILE A 353 3.59 8.00 -16.15
C ILE A 353 3.06 7.95 -17.58
N THR A 354 3.50 8.87 -18.44
CA THR A 354 3.05 8.93 -19.84
C THR A 354 3.27 7.60 -20.55
N ASN A 355 4.40 6.93 -20.31
CA ASN A 355 4.75 5.65 -20.94
C ASN A 355 3.92 4.46 -20.43
N VAL A 356 3.45 4.48 -19.18
CA VAL A 356 2.61 3.42 -18.61
C VAL A 356 1.11 3.69 -18.73
N SER A 357 0.75 4.94 -19.06
CA SER A 357 -0.63 5.45 -19.18
C SER A 357 -1.40 4.92 -20.38
N PHE A 358 -0.76 4.16 -21.26
CA PHE A 358 -1.37 3.66 -22.48
C PHE A 358 -2.25 2.46 -22.17
N VAL A 359 -3.53 2.59 -22.48
CA VAL A 359 -4.50 1.52 -22.32
C VAL A 359 -4.10 0.31 -23.16
N GLN A 360 -3.94 -0.83 -22.50
CA GLN A 360 -3.81 -2.12 -23.18
C GLN A 360 -5.16 -2.63 -23.71
N ASN A 361 -6.31 -2.12 -23.19
CA ASN A 361 -7.66 -2.55 -23.58
C ASN A 361 -8.75 -1.46 -23.52
N ALA A 362 -9.00 -0.77 -24.65
CA ALA A 362 -10.05 0.28 -24.74
C ALA A 362 -11.48 -0.23 -24.48
N THR A 363 -11.71 -1.55 -24.55
CA THR A 363 -13.00 -2.17 -24.23
C THR A 363 -13.28 -2.16 -22.73
N GLU A 364 -12.23 -2.31 -21.91
CA GLU A 364 -12.34 -2.30 -20.46
C GLU A 364 -12.68 -0.90 -19.95
N VAL A 365 -11.99 0.12 -20.46
CA VAL A 365 -12.27 1.53 -20.16
C VAL A 365 -13.70 1.93 -20.56
N ALA A 366 -14.14 1.53 -21.76
CA ALA A 366 -15.53 1.75 -22.16
C ALA A 366 -16.51 0.97 -21.26
N GLY A 367 -16.16 -0.25 -20.85
CA GLY A 367 -16.96 -1.08 -19.94
C GLY A 367 -17.19 -0.43 -18.57
N LEU A 368 -16.23 0.34 -18.07
CA LEU A 368 -16.36 1.10 -16.81
C LEU A 368 -17.49 2.14 -16.87
N LEU A 369 -17.69 2.79 -18.03
CA LEU A 369 -18.73 3.82 -18.21
C LEU A 369 -20.07 3.26 -18.68
N ASN A 370 -20.12 2.01 -19.16
CA ASN A 370 -21.29 1.37 -19.76
C ASN A 370 -21.90 0.29 -18.85
N THR A 371 -22.14 0.59 -17.57
CA THR A 371 -22.78 -0.35 -16.65
C THR A 371 -24.28 -0.45 -16.91
N SER A 372 -24.82 -1.67 -16.96
CA SER A 372 -26.25 -1.94 -17.22
C SER A 372 -27.21 -1.46 -16.13
N ASP A 373 -26.71 -1.17 -14.92
CA ASP A 373 -27.48 -0.73 -13.75
C ASP A 373 -27.37 0.79 -13.49
N GLY A 374 -26.65 1.53 -14.34
CA GLY A 374 -26.38 2.97 -14.16
C GLY A 374 -25.42 3.27 -13.00
N SER A 375 -24.74 2.26 -12.43
CA SER A 375 -23.70 2.48 -11.45
C SER A 375 -22.45 3.05 -12.12
N ALA A 376 -22.10 4.28 -11.78
CA ALA A 376 -20.93 4.89 -12.35
C ALA A 376 -19.65 4.08 -11.97
N ALA A 377 -18.70 3.95 -12.90
CA ALA A 377 -17.46 3.15 -12.82
C ALA A 377 -16.78 3.04 -11.44
N TRP A 378 -16.86 4.12 -10.66
CA TRP A 378 -16.20 4.34 -9.38
C TRP A 378 -16.91 3.68 -8.19
N ALA A 379 -18.09 3.05 -8.39
CA ALA A 379 -18.82 2.28 -7.37
C ALA A 379 -18.89 0.77 -7.65
N ASN A 380 -17.99 0.23 -8.47
CA ASN A 380 -17.92 -1.20 -8.79
C ASN A 380 -17.51 -2.03 -7.55
N SER A 381 -18.28 -3.07 -7.22
CA SER A 381 -18.01 -3.96 -6.08
C SER A 381 -16.67 -4.70 -6.16
N GLY A 382 -16.20 -5.03 -7.36
CA GLY A 382 -14.88 -5.62 -7.58
C GLY A 382 -13.76 -4.66 -7.18
N ARG A 383 -13.84 -3.42 -7.67
CA ARG A 383 -12.89 -2.35 -7.31
C ARG A 383 -12.90 -2.05 -5.82
N ASN A 384 -14.09 -1.95 -5.21
CA ASN A 384 -14.19 -1.73 -3.76
C ASN A 384 -13.50 -2.85 -2.96
N SER A 385 -13.54 -4.08 -3.44
CA SER A 385 -12.82 -5.21 -2.83
C SER A 385 -11.30 -5.05 -2.97
N ASP A 386 -10.82 -4.57 -4.11
CA ASP A 386 -9.39 -4.39 -4.39
C ASP A 386 -8.80 -3.27 -3.53
N ILE A 387 -9.50 -2.13 -3.46
CA ILE A 387 -9.19 -1.01 -2.54
C ILE A 387 -9.03 -1.49 -1.11
N LEU A 388 -10.00 -2.26 -0.60
CA LEU A 388 -9.98 -2.73 0.78
C LEU A 388 -8.84 -3.73 1.02
N THR A 389 -8.46 -4.49 -0.01
CA THR A 389 -7.33 -5.42 0.03
C THR A 389 -6.00 -4.64 0.07
N ALA A 390 -5.81 -3.67 -0.82
CA ALA A 390 -4.63 -2.81 -0.85
C ALA A 390 -4.48 -1.99 0.45
N ALA A 391 -5.59 -1.43 0.96
CA ALA A 391 -5.62 -0.73 2.23
C ALA A 391 -5.17 -1.63 3.39
N SER A 392 -5.61 -2.89 3.40
CA SER A 392 -5.23 -3.85 4.43
C SER A 392 -3.76 -4.28 4.31
N ALA A 393 -3.26 -4.47 3.09
CA ALA A 393 -1.84 -4.73 2.83
C ALA A 393 -0.94 -3.60 3.35
N LEU A 394 -1.32 -2.34 3.11
CA LEU A 394 -0.57 -1.18 3.59
C LEU A 394 -0.53 -1.08 5.13
N ARG A 395 -1.65 -1.39 5.79
CA ARG A 395 -1.70 -1.45 7.27
C ARG A 395 -0.88 -2.61 7.81
N GLN A 396 -0.93 -3.78 7.17
CA GLN A 396 -0.14 -4.94 7.59
C GLN A 396 1.35 -4.68 7.50
N PHE A 397 1.83 -4.14 6.36
CA PHE A 397 3.21 -3.70 6.20
C PHE A 397 3.65 -2.76 7.33
N ALA A 398 2.79 -1.82 7.72
CA ALA A 398 3.11 -0.89 8.79
C ALA A 398 3.31 -1.60 10.13
N VAL A 399 2.40 -2.50 10.49
CA VAL A 399 2.48 -3.32 11.72
C VAL A 399 3.73 -4.20 11.71
N ASP A 400 4.01 -4.88 10.60
CA ASP A 400 5.19 -5.75 10.44
C ASP A 400 6.51 -4.98 10.59
N ASN A 401 6.47 -3.67 10.32
CA ASN A 401 7.60 -2.74 10.48
C ASN A 401 7.52 -1.90 11.77
N GLY A 402 6.78 -2.37 12.78
CA GLY A 402 6.77 -1.82 14.14
C GLY A 402 5.98 -0.53 14.31
N TYR A 403 5.15 -0.15 13.33
CA TYR A 403 4.20 0.95 13.51
C TYR A 403 3.00 0.49 14.33
N SER A 404 2.64 1.29 15.34
CA SER A 404 1.42 1.10 16.12
C SER A 404 0.56 2.36 16.02
N PRO A 405 -0.70 2.25 15.56
CA PRO A 405 -1.61 3.38 15.54
C PRO A 405 -2.24 3.66 16.91
N ILE A 406 -1.92 2.86 17.93
CA ILE A 406 -2.48 2.95 19.27
C ILE A 406 -1.57 3.81 20.15
N ASP A 407 -2.13 4.88 20.71
CA ASP A 407 -1.43 5.72 21.68
C ASP A 407 -1.74 5.26 23.12
N CYS A 408 -0.85 4.44 23.68
CA CYS A 408 -0.90 4.01 25.07
C CYS A 408 -0.44 5.10 26.07
N SER A 409 0.12 6.23 25.63
CA SER A 409 0.77 7.21 26.54
C SER A 409 -0.22 7.96 27.45
N LYS A 410 -1.50 7.93 27.10
CA LYS A 410 -2.60 8.57 27.84
C LYS A 410 -3.39 7.59 28.71
N ALA A 411 -2.90 6.36 28.87
CA ALA A 411 -3.58 5.35 29.67
C ALA A 411 -3.73 5.77 31.13
N THR A 412 -4.92 5.58 31.68
CA THR A 412 -5.25 5.87 33.08
C THR A 412 -6.04 4.71 33.69
N PRO A 413 -5.87 4.40 34.99
CA PRO A 413 -6.71 3.41 35.65
C PRO A 413 -8.11 4.00 35.90
N SER A 414 -9.14 3.17 35.85
CA SER A 414 -10.51 3.54 36.28
C SER A 414 -10.58 3.96 37.75
N ALA A 415 -9.67 3.47 38.58
CA ALA A 415 -9.45 3.94 39.95
C ALA A 415 -7.94 4.14 40.19
N SER A 416 -7.50 5.38 40.36
CA SER A 416 -6.11 5.72 40.69
C SER A 416 -5.80 5.63 42.20
N VAL A 417 -6.85 5.69 43.03
CA VAL A 417 -6.78 5.59 44.49
C VAL A 417 -7.89 4.65 44.97
N ILE A 418 -7.53 3.66 45.77
CA ILE A 418 -8.42 2.70 46.39
C ILE A 418 -8.47 2.99 47.89
N TRP A 419 -9.67 3.30 48.39
CA TRP A 419 -9.92 3.55 49.81
C TRP A 419 -11.35 3.15 50.17
N PRO A 420 -11.61 2.57 51.36
CA PRO A 420 -10.65 2.22 52.43
C PRO A 420 -9.91 0.90 52.18
N PRO A 421 -8.74 0.68 52.82
CA PRO A 421 -8.04 -0.61 52.78
C PRO A 421 -8.84 -1.66 53.59
N ASN A 422 -9.75 -2.36 52.91
CA ASN A 422 -10.72 -3.26 53.50
C ASN A 422 -10.56 -4.72 53.05
N HIS A 423 -9.40 -5.06 52.47
CA HIS A 423 -9.03 -6.39 51.97
C HIS A 423 -9.91 -6.93 50.83
N LYS A 424 -10.77 -6.11 50.21
CA LYS A 424 -11.58 -6.55 49.07
C LYS A 424 -10.82 -6.38 47.75
N MET A 425 -11.06 -7.28 46.81
CA MET A 425 -10.61 -7.10 45.43
C MET A 425 -11.40 -5.96 44.77
N VAL A 426 -10.69 -5.08 44.07
CA VAL A 426 -11.24 -3.94 43.35
C VAL A 426 -10.89 -4.10 41.87
N PRO A 427 -11.88 -4.10 40.97
CA PRO A 427 -11.63 -4.12 39.54
C PRO A 427 -11.06 -2.77 39.09
N VAL A 428 -10.06 -2.83 38.22
CA VAL A 428 -9.37 -1.69 37.62
C VAL A 428 -9.28 -1.93 36.11
N ASP A 429 -10.16 -1.24 35.38
CA ASP A 429 -10.06 -1.12 33.92
C ASP A 429 -9.01 -0.09 33.51
N ILE A 430 -8.47 -0.24 32.29
CA ILE A 430 -7.57 0.72 31.65
C ILE A 430 -8.36 1.63 30.69
N ASN A 431 -8.28 2.93 30.91
CA ASN A 431 -8.98 3.97 30.16
C ASN A 431 -8.01 4.88 29.41
N GLY A 432 -8.52 5.72 28.50
CA GLY A 432 -7.74 6.78 27.84
C GLY A 432 -6.82 6.31 26.72
N ILE A 433 -6.85 5.02 26.38
CA ILE A 433 -6.18 4.47 25.20
C ILE A 433 -7.08 4.70 23.99
N VAL A 434 -6.51 5.27 22.93
CA VAL A 434 -7.21 5.51 21.66
C VAL A 434 -6.37 5.01 20.50
N ALA A 435 -7.03 4.36 19.54
CA ALA A 435 -6.46 4.11 18.22
C ALA A 435 -6.65 5.37 17.37
N ALA A 436 -5.62 5.79 16.64
CA ALA A 436 -5.67 6.99 15.81
C ALA A 436 -6.74 6.92 14.72
N ASP A 437 -7.08 5.71 14.27
CA ASP A 437 -8.11 5.40 13.28
C ASP A 437 -9.52 5.20 13.88
N GLY A 438 -9.66 5.27 15.21
CA GLY A 438 -10.90 4.97 15.92
C GLY A 438 -11.28 3.50 15.94
N SER A 439 -10.37 2.59 15.56
CA SER A 439 -10.61 1.15 15.64
C SER A 439 -10.89 0.69 17.06
N ALA A 440 -11.72 -0.35 17.19
CA ALA A 440 -11.98 -0.99 18.47
C ALA A 440 -10.69 -1.63 19.01
N LEU A 441 -10.47 -1.47 20.30
CA LEU A 441 -9.28 -1.97 20.99
C LEU A 441 -9.65 -3.16 21.88
N THR A 442 -8.81 -4.19 21.83
CA THR A 442 -8.79 -5.26 22.82
C THR A 442 -7.67 -4.99 23.81
N VAL A 443 -8.01 -4.81 25.08
CA VAL A 443 -7.04 -4.64 26.17
C VAL A 443 -6.86 -5.96 26.91
N ALA A 444 -5.61 -6.27 27.27
CA ALA A 444 -5.28 -7.39 28.14
C ALA A 444 -4.27 -6.95 29.20
N ILE A 445 -4.51 -7.29 30.47
CA ILE A 445 -3.55 -7.09 31.55
C ILE A 445 -2.40 -8.08 31.39
N THR A 446 -1.17 -7.59 31.42
CA THR A 446 0.05 -8.38 31.18
C THR A 446 0.88 -8.58 32.44
N ALA A 447 0.79 -7.68 33.42
CA ALA A 447 1.49 -7.79 34.69
C ALA A 447 0.73 -7.04 35.80
N ILE A 448 0.81 -7.54 37.03
CA ILE A 448 0.36 -6.80 38.22
C ILE A 448 1.48 -6.93 39.25
N GLN A 449 2.12 -5.81 39.55
CA GLN A 449 3.19 -5.73 40.53
C GLN A 449 2.80 -4.75 41.63
N GLN A 450 3.38 -4.92 42.82
CA GLN A 450 3.19 -4.01 43.95
C GLN A 450 4.52 -3.69 44.61
N ASN A 451 4.61 -2.56 45.32
CA ASN A 451 5.84 -2.14 45.99
C ASN A 451 5.99 -2.65 47.44
N GLU A 452 5.08 -3.50 47.90
CA GLU A 452 5.16 -4.15 49.21
C GLU A 452 5.27 -5.68 49.04
N PRO A 453 6.03 -6.40 49.89
CA PRO A 453 6.09 -7.86 49.85
C PRO A 453 4.69 -8.50 49.98
N LEU A 454 4.48 -9.65 49.33
CA LEU A 454 3.26 -10.43 49.55
C LEU A 454 3.19 -10.92 51.00
N GLY A 455 1.97 -10.91 51.55
CA GLY A 455 1.68 -11.58 52.81
C GLY A 455 1.85 -13.10 52.70
N PRO A 456 1.97 -13.83 53.83
CA PRO A 456 2.41 -15.22 53.86
C PRO A 456 1.60 -16.23 53.02
N GLN A 457 0.37 -15.93 52.61
CA GLN A 457 -0.49 -16.81 51.79
C GLN A 457 -1.50 -16.05 50.91
N GLU A 458 -1.26 -14.80 50.52
CA GLU A 458 -2.28 -13.98 49.85
C GLU A 458 -1.83 -13.52 48.46
N ILE A 459 -2.71 -13.73 47.46
CA ILE A 459 -2.61 -13.07 46.16
C ILE A 459 -3.28 -11.70 46.27
N ASP A 460 -2.57 -10.67 45.81
CA ASP A 460 -2.98 -9.28 45.87
C ASP A 460 -3.40 -8.74 44.49
N GLY A 461 -3.27 -9.58 43.45
CA GLY A 461 -3.60 -9.27 42.07
C GLY A 461 -4.14 -10.49 41.31
N SER A 462 -5.17 -10.29 40.49
CA SER A 462 -5.69 -11.26 39.51
C SER A 462 -6.11 -10.56 38.22
N GLY A 463 -6.44 -11.32 37.17
CA GLY A 463 -6.94 -10.78 35.91
C GLY A 463 -5.90 -10.67 34.78
N ILE A 464 -4.71 -11.25 34.92
CA ILE A 464 -3.74 -11.40 33.81
C ILE A 464 -4.41 -12.11 32.62
N GLY A 465 -4.25 -11.56 31.42
CA GLY A 465 -4.87 -12.04 30.19
C GLY A 465 -6.33 -11.61 29.98
N THR A 466 -6.90 -10.82 30.90
CA THR A 466 -8.26 -10.29 30.81
C THR A 466 -8.22 -8.75 30.63
N PRO A 467 -9.31 -8.06 30.28
CA PRO A 467 -9.30 -6.60 30.11
C PRO A 467 -9.26 -5.81 31.43
N THR A 468 -9.51 -6.47 32.57
CA THR A 468 -9.65 -5.84 33.88
C THR A 468 -8.66 -6.46 34.85
N ALA A 469 -7.86 -5.63 35.51
CA ALA A 469 -7.06 -6.09 36.64
C ALA A 469 -7.93 -6.11 37.88
N GLU A 470 -7.76 -7.07 38.76
CA GLU A 470 -8.30 -6.98 40.12
C GLU A 470 -7.13 -6.82 41.07
N VAL A 471 -7.13 -5.76 41.87
CA VAL A 471 -6.11 -5.52 42.91
C VAL A 471 -6.78 -5.42 44.26
N ARG A 472 -6.08 -5.87 45.30
CA ARG A 472 -6.65 -5.85 46.64
C ARG A 472 -6.58 -4.45 47.25
N ALA A 473 -7.67 -4.02 47.89
CA ALA A 473 -7.70 -2.85 48.75
C ALA A 473 -6.96 -3.15 50.08
N GLU A 474 -5.66 -3.37 50.00
CA GLU A 474 -4.80 -3.75 51.11
C GLU A 474 -3.44 -3.04 51.01
N ARG A 475 -2.82 -2.81 52.16
CA ARG A 475 -1.49 -2.23 52.33
C ARG A 475 -0.91 -2.71 53.66
N ASP A 476 0.40 -2.59 53.83
CA ASP A 476 1.05 -2.88 55.10
C ASP A 476 0.58 -1.89 56.19
N GLY A 477 0.23 -2.44 57.36
CA GLY A 477 -0.14 -1.73 58.58
C GLY A 477 0.83 -0.60 58.94
N ASP A 478 2.12 -0.91 58.81
CA ASP A 478 3.25 -0.05 59.21
C ASP A 478 3.94 0.64 58.02
N GLY A 479 3.44 0.39 56.80
CA GLY A 479 3.99 0.91 55.55
C GLY A 479 3.55 2.34 55.21
N ASN A 480 4.10 2.86 54.12
CA ASN A 480 3.80 4.19 53.57
C ASN A 480 2.66 4.16 52.52
N GLY A 481 1.90 3.06 52.46
CA GLY A 481 0.85 2.82 51.48
C GLY A 481 1.34 2.04 50.27
N ARG A 482 0.44 1.24 49.69
CA ARG A 482 0.76 0.35 48.57
C ARG A 482 0.54 1.04 47.24
N ILE A 483 1.41 0.76 46.28
CA ILE A 483 1.23 1.11 44.87
C ILE A 483 1.29 -0.16 44.05
N TYR A 484 0.21 -0.39 43.30
CA TYR A 484 0.17 -1.36 42.23
C TYR A 484 0.63 -0.71 40.93
N GLN A 485 1.55 -1.37 40.24
CA GLN A 485 1.87 -1.13 38.85
C GLN A 485 1.21 -2.20 37.99
N ILE A 486 0.20 -1.81 37.23
CA ILE A 486 -0.57 -2.69 36.37
C ILE A 486 -0.09 -2.50 34.94
N GLY A 487 0.62 -3.50 34.40
CA GLY A 487 1.03 -3.56 33.01
C GLY A 487 -0.11 -4.08 32.13
N PHE A 488 -0.23 -3.52 30.92
CA PHE A 488 -1.25 -3.92 29.95
C PHE A 488 -0.70 -3.89 28.52
N SER A 489 -1.41 -4.59 27.63
CA SER A 489 -1.28 -4.49 26.17
C SER A 489 -2.63 -4.13 25.57
N ALA A 490 -2.64 -3.23 24.57
CA ALA A 490 -3.79 -2.96 23.73
C ALA A 490 -3.50 -3.39 22.29
N THR A 491 -4.48 -4.00 21.64
CA THR A 491 -4.38 -4.48 20.26
C THR A 491 -5.59 -4.02 19.45
N ASP A 492 -5.38 -3.50 18.25
CA ASP A 492 -6.44 -3.14 17.33
C ASP A 492 -6.83 -4.30 16.39
N THR A 493 -7.86 -4.10 15.58
CA THR A 493 -8.33 -5.12 14.61
C THR A 493 -7.38 -5.37 13.44
N SER A 494 -6.39 -4.50 13.22
CA SER A 494 -5.37 -4.62 12.18
C SER A 494 -4.08 -5.27 12.71
N GLY A 495 -4.03 -5.66 13.99
CA GLY A 495 -2.85 -6.26 14.63
C GLY A 495 -1.84 -5.25 15.18
N GLY A 496 -2.12 -3.95 15.12
CA GLY A 496 -1.33 -2.93 15.80
C GLY A 496 -1.38 -3.15 17.30
N THR A 497 -0.24 -3.05 18.00
CA THR A 497 -0.17 -3.27 19.45
C THR A 497 0.54 -2.13 20.16
N CYS A 498 0.12 -1.77 21.36
CA CYS A 498 0.90 -0.94 22.27
C CYS A 498 0.90 -1.54 23.67
N THR A 499 1.95 -1.26 24.44
CA THR A 499 2.06 -1.67 25.84
C THR A 499 2.23 -0.45 26.72
N GLY A 500 1.79 -0.56 27.96
CA GLY A 500 1.92 0.51 28.95
C GLY A 500 1.73 0.00 30.36
N SER A 501 1.82 0.91 31.32
CA SER A 501 1.49 0.61 32.71
C SER A 501 0.76 1.77 33.36
N VAL A 502 -0.17 1.47 34.25
CA VAL A 502 -0.85 2.45 35.11
C VAL A 502 -0.52 2.18 36.57
N LEU A 503 -0.56 3.24 37.39
CA LEU A 503 -0.33 3.16 38.83
C LEU A 503 -1.64 3.31 39.60
N VAL A 504 -1.85 2.44 40.58
CA VAL A 504 -3.01 2.48 41.49
C VAL A 504 -2.50 2.47 42.92
N SER A 505 -2.99 3.38 43.75
CA SER A 505 -2.53 3.54 45.13
C SER A 505 -3.58 3.08 46.16
N VAL A 506 -3.12 2.44 47.23
CA VAL A 506 -3.86 2.19 48.46
C VAL A 506 -3.14 2.97 49.58
N PRO A 507 -3.50 4.24 49.82
CA PRO A 507 -2.77 5.08 50.75
C PRO A 507 -2.96 4.62 52.20
N HIS A 508 -2.00 4.99 53.06
CA HIS A 508 -2.07 4.69 54.50
C HIS A 508 -3.26 5.41 55.16
N ASP A 509 -3.50 6.67 54.77
CA ASP A 509 -4.62 7.51 55.19
C ASP A 509 -5.02 8.50 54.08
N GLN A 510 -6.14 9.22 54.26
CA GLN A 510 -6.69 10.10 53.23
C GLN A 510 -5.88 11.38 52.96
N HIS A 511 -4.92 11.73 53.83
CA HIS A 511 -4.14 12.97 53.72
C HIS A 511 -2.71 12.73 53.19
N HIS A 512 -2.23 11.49 53.22
CA HIS A 512 -0.90 11.12 52.73
C HIS A 512 -1.01 10.17 51.53
N PRO A 513 -0.48 10.54 50.34
CA PRO A 513 -0.44 9.64 49.21
C PRO A 513 0.49 8.46 49.49
N ALA A 514 0.21 7.32 48.86
CA ALA A 514 1.16 6.21 48.85
C ALA A 514 2.48 6.64 48.18
N VAL A 515 3.59 6.06 48.63
CA VAL A 515 4.93 6.42 48.13
C VAL A 515 5.51 5.26 47.32
N ASP A 516 5.93 5.55 46.08
CA ASP A 516 6.65 4.58 45.25
C ASP A 516 8.14 4.61 45.59
N ASP A 517 8.58 3.61 46.34
CA ASP A 517 9.98 3.42 46.75
C ASP A 517 10.79 2.58 45.77
N GLY A 518 10.20 2.23 44.60
CA GLY A 518 10.87 1.53 43.51
C GLY A 518 10.93 0.00 43.66
N GLN A 519 10.41 -0.54 44.76
CA GLN A 519 10.32 -1.99 44.96
C GLN A 519 9.20 -2.57 44.08
N ARG A 520 9.37 -3.81 43.58
CA ARG A 520 8.37 -4.49 42.75
C ARG A 520 8.31 -5.98 43.10
N TYR A 521 7.14 -6.42 43.52
CA TYR A 521 6.77 -7.80 43.85
C TYR A 521 5.61 -8.22 42.97
N ASN A 522 5.63 -9.46 42.47
CA ASN A 522 4.51 -9.98 41.69
C ASN A 522 3.27 -10.12 42.59
N SER A 523 2.16 -9.48 42.25
CA SER A 523 0.93 -9.53 43.04
C SER A 523 0.11 -10.81 42.80
N THR A 524 0.42 -11.60 41.77
CA THR A 524 -0.38 -12.78 41.36
C THR A 524 0.07 -14.10 41.98
N GLY A 525 1.14 -14.08 42.77
CA GLY A 525 1.71 -15.29 43.39
C GLY A 525 2.38 -16.26 42.42
N GLN A 526 2.69 -15.82 41.19
CA GLN A 526 3.39 -16.59 40.14
C GLN A 526 4.88 -16.28 40.05
#